data_AF-X1BU09-F1
#
_entry.id   AF-X1BU09-F1
#
_cell.length_a   1.000
_cell.length_b   1.000
_cell.length_c   1.000
_cell.angle_alpha   90.00
_cell.angle_beta   90.00
_cell.angle_gamma   90.00
#
_symmetry.space_group_name_H-M   'P 1'
#
loop_
_entity.id
_entity.type
_entity.pdbx_description
1 polymer ?
#
loop_
_entity_poly.entity_id
_entity_poly.type
_entity_poly.pdbx_seq_one_letter_code
_entity_poly.pdbx_strand_id
1 'polypeptide(L)'
;MEAPAVKLPEVMTVAELADYLRLPQSTIGRLAREGVIPGMKVAGRWRFHQGAVNQWLDGSGKSRLDQNRSDTLQAQFTSAESFDMDEHAKLLGPWDIRINQLSAGPFHSTLQAVTTPAMMTYEERWSRKAEVCGSTPESYKDYLMLGTNVAWRRSQVDWFGEVIDARRFACIAPGGEMEFTSPDESHFAVVLVKPEMLAQSVGKQVVDGLFDRKSIDFQAVDGQR
;
A
#
# COMPACT_ATOMS: atom_id res chain seq x y z
N MET A 1 6.85 -14.11 53.46
CA MET A 1 5.66 -13.31 53.11
C MET A 1 5.55 -13.28 51.60
N GLU A 2 4.70 -14.14 51.04
CA GLU A 2 4.37 -14.14 49.61
C GLU A 2 3.56 -12.87 49.31
N ALA A 3 3.99 -12.07 48.34
CA ALA A 3 3.24 -10.89 47.91
C ALA A 3 1.92 -11.34 47.28
N PRO A 4 0.76 -10.72 47.60
CA PRO A 4 -0.50 -11.11 47.01
C PRO A 4 -0.47 -10.89 45.49
N ALA A 5 -0.80 -11.92 44.73
CA ALA A 5 -0.98 -11.81 43.28
C ALA A 5 -2.16 -10.87 42.99
N VAL A 6 -1.87 -9.65 42.56
CA VAL A 6 -2.88 -8.66 42.18
C VAL A 6 -3.55 -9.16 40.90
N LYS A 7 -4.80 -9.61 40.99
CA LYS A 7 -5.66 -9.82 39.83
C LYS A 7 -6.02 -8.46 39.25
N LEU A 8 -5.54 -8.18 38.04
CA LEU A 8 -5.84 -6.94 37.34
C LEU A 8 -7.29 -6.96 36.83
N PRO A 9 -7.97 -5.81 36.81
CA PRO A 9 -9.27 -5.67 36.17
C PRO A 9 -9.16 -5.96 34.67
N GLU A 10 -10.20 -6.56 34.09
CA GLU A 10 -10.30 -6.82 32.64
C GLU A 10 -10.15 -5.54 31.80
N VAL A 11 -10.57 -4.40 32.36
CA VAL A 11 -10.42 -3.06 31.78
C VAL A 11 -9.71 -2.13 32.75
N MET A 12 -8.59 -1.56 32.31
CA MET A 12 -7.74 -0.64 33.06
C MET A 12 -8.01 0.84 32.72
N THR A 13 -7.81 1.70 33.69
CA THR A 13 -7.69 3.16 33.56
C THR A 13 -6.27 3.57 33.15
N VAL A 14 -6.05 4.86 32.88
CA VAL A 14 -4.70 5.41 32.63
C VAL A 14 -3.76 5.14 33.80
N ALA A 15 -4.24 5.25 35.04
CA ALA A 15 -3.44 5.02 36.24
C ALA A 15 -3.06 3.54 36.39
N GLU A 16 -4.04 2.64 36.27
CA GLU A 16 -3.79 1.20 36.38
C GLU A 16 -2.88 0.69 35.26
N LEU A 17 -3.04 1.20 34.04
CA LEU A 17 -2.17 0.84 32.93
C LEU A 17 -0.75 1.43 33.09
N ALA A 18 -0.63 2.63 33.65
CA ALA A 18 0.65 3.22 33.99
C ALA A 18 1.41 2.36 35.00
N ASP A 19 0.72 1.87 36.03
CA ASP A 19 1.29 0.95 37.02
C ASP A 19 1.62 -0.40 36.39
N TYR A 20 0.74 -0.91 35.52
CA TYR A 20 0.92 -2.19 34.82
C TYR A 20 2.17 -2.18 33.92
N LEU A 21 2.34 -1.14 33.11
CA LEU A 21 3.49 -0.99 32.20
C LEU A 21 4.73 -0.35 32.84
N ARG A 22 4.60 0.12 34.09
CA ARG A 22 5.62 0.90 34.80
C ARG A 22 6.05 2.16 34.03
N LEU A 23 5.08 2.89 33.48
CA LEU A 23 5.29 4.13 32.75
C LEU A 23 4.57 5.30 33.43
N PRO A 24 5.03 6.56 33.25
CA PRO A 24 4.29 7.72 33.75
C PRO A 24 2.89 7.82 33.12
N GLN A 25 1.87 8.21 33.90
CA GLN A 25 0.50 8.41 33.40
C GLN A 25 0.43 9.40 32.23
N SER A 26 1.29 10.42 32.21
CA SER A 26 1.41 11.38 31.10
C SER A 26 1.84 10.71 29.80
N THR A 27 2.70 9.69 29.89
CA THR A 27 3.14 8.89 28.74
C THR A 27 2.01 8.01 28.25
N ILE A 28 1.29 7.31 29.14
CA ILE A 28 0.11 6.52 28.76
C ILE A 28 -0.95 7.41 28.08
N GLY A 29 -1.24 8.58 28.66
CA GLY A 29 -2.20 9.52 28.08
C GLY A 29 -1.77 10.06 26.71
N ARG A 30 -0.47 10.25 26.48
CA ARG A 30 0.09 10.62 25.17
C ARG A 30 -0.03 9.47 24.17
N LEU A 31 0.45 8.27 24.52
CA LEU A 31 0.39 7.08 23.67
C LEU A 31 -1.05 6.73 23.27
N ALA A 32 -2.00 6.90 24.18
CA ALA A 32 -3.42 6.68 23.90
C ALA A 32 -3.97 7.70 22.88
N ARG A 33 -3.60 8.99 23.00
CA ARG A 33 -3.98 10.03 22.02
C ARG A 33 -3.36 9.81 20.65
N GLU A 34 -2.13 9.29 20.60
CA GLU A 34 -1.39 8.98 19.38
C GLU A 34 -1.83 7.64 18.75
N GLY A 35 -2.73 6.88 19.40
CA GLY A 35 -3.21 5.59 18.90
C GLY A 35 -2.17 4.47 18.99
N VAL A 36 -1.07 4.67 19.73
CA VAL A 36 0.05 3.71 19.81
C VAL A 36 -0.30 2.52 20.69
N ILE A 37 -1.07 2.74 21.76
CA ILE A 37 -1.50 1.70 22.70
C ILE A 37 -3.01 1.45 22.50
N PRO A 38 -3.46 0.18 22.41
CA PRO A 38 -4.87 -0.12 22.21
C PRO A 38 -5.71 0.33 23.41
N GLY A 39 -6.56 1.33 23.19
CA GLY A 39 -7.45 1.89 24.19
C GLY A 39 -8.60 2.65 23.56
N MET A 40 -9.65 2.86 24.34
CA MET A 40 -10.85 3.58 23.90
C MET A 40 -11.20 4.70 24.88
N LYS A 41 -11.75 5.79 24.35
CA LYS A 41 -12.21 6.92 25.18
C LYS A 41 -13.72 6.78 25.42
N VAL A 42 -14.11 6.49 26.66
CA VAL A 42 -15.51 6.33 27.08
C VAL A 42 -15.84 7.44 28.08
N ALA A 43 -16.89 8.22 27.80
CA ALA A 43 -17.31 9.34 28.65
C ALA A 43 -16.15 10.28 29.05
N GLY A 44 -15.29 10.61 28.08
CA GLY A 44 -14.15 11.51 28.30
C GLY A 44 -12.92 10.88 28.97
N ARG A 45 -12.98 9.61 29.40
CA ARG A 45 -11.88 8.90 30.07
C ARG A 45 -11.37 7.73 29.24
N TRP A 46 -10.07 7.49 29.26
CA TRP A 46 -9.47 6.34 28.58
C TRP A 46 -9.72 5.04 29.34
N ARG A 47 -9.90 3.96 28.58
CA ARG A 47 -10.09 2.57 29.03
C ARG A 47 -9.26 1.64 28.16
N PHE A 48 -8.59 0.69 28.78
CA PHE A 48 -7.64 -0.20 28.12
C PHE A 48 -7.96 -1.64 28.50
N HIS A 49 -8.29 -2.47 27.52
CA HIS A 49 -8.56 -3.88 27.78
C HIS A 49 -7.23 -4.62 28.02
N GLN A 50 -7.10 -5.36 29.12
CA GLN A 50 -5.84 -6.01 29.47
C GLN A 50 -5.37 -6.99 28.40
N GLY A 51 -6.28 -7.80 27.85
CA GLY A 51 -5.93 -8.75 26.78
C GLY A 51 -5.42 -8.06 25.51
N ALA A 52 -5.94 -6.88 25.17
CA ALA A 52 -5.49 -6.12 24.01
C ALA A 52 -4.12 -5.49 24.24
N VAL A 53 -3.88 -4.97 25.45
CA VAL A 53 -2.57 -4.46 25.87
C VAL A 53 -1.52 -5.59 25.89
N ASN A 54 -1.86 -6.77 26.39
CA ASN A 54 -0.95 -7.92 26.40
C ASN A 54 -0.59 -8.35 24.98
N GLN A 55 -1.59 -8.49 24.11
CA GLN A 55 -1.35 -8.81 22.71
C GLN A 55 -0.49 -7.75 22.01
N TRP A 56 -0.69 -6.48 22.35
CA TRP A 56 0.17 -5.38 21.88
C TRP A 56 1.59 -5.50 22.40
N LEU A 57 1.81 -5.86 23.67
CA LEU A 57 3.15 -6.10 24.23
C LEU A 57 3.84 -7.29 23.54
N ASP A 58 3.12 -8.39 23.34
CA ASP A 58 3.62 -9.60 22.71
C ASP A 58 3.97 -9.36 21.23
N GLY A 59 3.20 -8.52 20.53
CA GLY A 59 3.49 -8.06 19.17
C GLY A 59 4.58 -6.99 19.07
N SER A 60 4.82 -6.22 20.13
CA SER A 60 5.83 -5.14 20.18
C SER A 60 7.25 -5.63 20.44
N GLY A 61 7.43 -6.91 20.82
CA GLY A 61 8.73 -7.54 20.98
C GLY A 61 9.58 -7.64 19.69
N LYS A 62 9.05 -7.21 18.54
CA LYS A 62 9.78 -7.25 17.25
C LYS A 62 9.92 -5.93 16.49
N SER A 63 9.32 -4.82 16.91
CA SER A 63 9.56 -3.52 16.26
C SER A 63 8.81 -2.43 17.02
N ARG A 64 9.52 -1.49 17.67
CA ARG A 64 9.07 -0.09 17.92
C ARG A 64 9.90 0.72 18.91
N LEU A 65 10.81 0.14 19.68
CA LEU A 65 11.68 0.92 20.59
C LEU A 65 12.90 1.56 19.89
N ASP A 66 13.23 1.14 18.66
CA ASP A 66 14.22 1.81 17.80
C ASP A 66 13.63 2.95 16.95
N GLN A 67 12.31 3.14 16.98
CA GLN A 67 11.59 3.92 15.98
C GLN A 67 11.47 5.42 16.27
N ASN A 68 12.23 5.92 17.26
CA ASN A 68 12.02 7.28 17.74
C ASN A 68 13.28 8.12 17.87
N ARG A 69 14.17 8.09 16.86
CA ARG A 69 15.20 9.13 16.70
C ARG A 69 15.74 9.43 15.29
N SER A 70 15.23 8.87 14.18
CA SER A 70 15.69 9.30 12.84
C SER A 70 14.84 8.98 11.59
N ASP A 71 13.55 8.63 11.69
CA ASP A 71 12.73 8.38 10.48
C ASP A 71 11.80 9.56 10.18
N THR A 72 12.37 10.58 9.53
CA THR A 72 11.55 11.42 8.66
C THR A 72 10.97 10.50 7.58
N LEU A 73 9.66 10.56 7.32
CA LEU A 73 9.03 9.99 6.12
C LEU A 73 9.73 10.55 4.87
N GLN A 74 10.86 9.96 4.46
CA GLN A 74 11.54 10.37 3.24
C GLN A 74 10.87 9.64 2.09
N ALA A 75 9.87 10.30 1.51
CA ALA A 75 9.41 9.92 0.18
C ALA A 75 10.60 10.06 -0.78
N GLN A 76 10.94 8.98 -1.47
CA GLN A 76 11.96 8.99 -2.51
C GLN A 76 11.28 9.33 -3.83
N PHE A 77 11.76 10.37 -4.50
CA PHE A 77 11.37 10.69 -5.86
C PHE A 77 12.39 10.09 -6.84
N THR A 78 11.88 9.41 -7.86
CA THR A 78 12.69 8.84 -8.95
C THR A 78 12.17 9.38 -10.27
N SER A 79 13.08 9.82 -11.14
CA SER A 79 12.78 10.13 -12.54
C SER A 79 13.81 9.42 -13.39
N ALA A 80 13.36 8.74 -14.44
CA ALA A 80 14.23 7.98 -15.32
C ALA A 80 13.72 8.01 -16.77
N GLU A 81 14.64 7.74 -17.69
CA GLU A 81 14.39 7.57 -19.11
C GLU A 81 15.16 6.33 -19.56
N SER A 82 14.60 5.56 -20.49
CA SER A 82 15.27 4.41 -21.08
C SER A 82 14.95 4.30 -22.57
N PHE A 83 15.84 3.66 -23.31
CA PHE A 83 15.72 3.37 -24.74
C PHE A 83 15.69 1.86 -25.01
N ASP A 84 15.65 1.05 -23.95
CA ASP A 84 15.63 -0.41 -23.99
C ASP A 84 14.60 -0.96 -22.99
N MET A 85 13.83 -1.99 -23.39
CA MET A 85 12.76 -2.53 -22.54
C MET A 85 13.29 -3.30 -21.32
N ASP A 86 14.42 -4.01 -21.48
CA ASP A 86 15.03 -4.78 -20.38
C ASP A 86 15.70 -3.85 -19.37
N GLU A 87 16.16 -2.68 -19.79
CA GLU A 87 16.59 -1.60 -18.90
C GLU A 87 15.39 -0.99 -18.17
N HIS A 88 14.30 -0.67 -18.90
CA HIS A 88 13.08 -0.11 -18.31
C HIS A 88 12.51 -0.99 -17.20
N ALA A 89 12.42 -2.31 -17.42
CA ALA A 89 11.92 -3.28 -16.43
C ALA A 89 12.67 -3.24 -15.08
N LYS A 90 13.90 -2.71 -15.06
CA LYS A 90 14.76 -2.66 -13.87
C LYS A 90 14.69 -1.31 -13.11
N LEU A 91 14.02 -0.29 -13.66
CA LEU A 91 14.06 1.09 -13.14
C LEU A 91 13.40 1.26 -11.76
N LEU A 92 12.41 0.44 -11.39
CA LEU A 92 11.66 0.55 -10.12
C LEU A 92 12.04 -0.54 -9.08
N GLY A 93 13.24 -1.09 -9.18
CA GLY A 93 13.64 -2.33 -8.48
C GLY A 93 13.35 -3.54 -9.36
N PRO A 94 13.91 -4.73 -9.11
CA PRO A 94 13.76 -5.84 -10.04
C PRO A 94 12.33 -6.39 -9.95
N TRP A 95 11.42 -5.76 -10.71
CA TRP A 95 10.18 -6.37 -11.13
C TRP A 95 10.54 -7.68 -11.82
N ASP A 96 9.93 -8.77 -11.39
CA ASP A 96 10.07 -10.04 -12.08
C ASP A 96 9.11 -10.07 -13.27
N ILE A 97 9.39 -9.18 -14.23
CA ILE A 97 8.58 -8.97 -15.42
C ILE A 97 9.45 -9.12 -16.67
N ARG A 98 8.85 -9.73 -17.68
CA ARG A 98 9.34 -9.76 -19.05
C ARG A 98 8.52 -8.78 -19.86
N ILE A 99 9.21 -7.89 -20.57
CA ILE A 99 8.58 -6.94 -21.50
C ILE A 99 9.03 -7.30 -22.91
N ASN A 100 8.08 -7.53 -23.82
CA ASN A 100 8.37 -7.87 -25.20
C ASN A 100 7.78 -6.85 -26.16
N GLN A 101 8.64 -6.20 -26.95
CA GLN A 101 8.21 -5.22 -27.94
C GLN A 101 7.46 -5.89 -29.09
N LEU A 102 6.27 -5.40 -29.41
CA LEU A 102 5.42 -5.95 -30.46
C LEU A 102 5.38 -5.08 -31.72
N SER A 103 5.55 -3.76 -31.60
CA SER A 103 5.56 -2.85 -32.74
C SER A 103 6.98 -2.53 -33.21
N ALA A 104 7.14 -2.17 -34.49
CA ALA A 104 8.43 -1.82 -35.05
C ALA A 104 8.91 -0.42 -34.59
N GLY A 105 10.22 -0.22 -34.62
CA GLY A 105 10.87 1.07 -34.32
C GLY A 105 11.64 1.08 -33.00
N PRO A 106 12.39 2.16 -32.71
CA PRO A 106 13.13 2.29 -31.47
C PRO A 106 12.17 2.43 -30.28
N PHE A 107 12.52 1.80 -29.16
CA PHE A 107 11.86 2.01 -27.89
C PHE A 107 12.37 3.27 -27.21
N HIS A 108 11.48 3.88 -26.45
CA HIS A 108 11.74 5.01 -25.57
C HIS A 108 10.68 5.00 -24.48
N SER A 109 11.11 5.15 -23.24
CA SER A 109 10.24 5.28 -22.09
C SER A 109 10.69 6.39 -21.14
N THR A 110 9.71 6.96 -20.44
CA THR A 110 9.94 7.85 -19.31
C THR A 110 9.21 7.32 -18.09
N LEU A 111 9.79 7.49 -16.90
CA LEU A 111 9.23 7.06 -15.64
C LEU A 111 9.39 8.17 -14.60
N GLN A 112 8.33 8.44 -13.84
CA GLN A 112 8.37 9.25 -12.63
C GLN A 112 7.69 8.49 -11.50
N ALA A 113 8.34 8.38 -10.35
CA ALA A 113 7.84 7.62 -9.23
C ALA A 113 8.06 8.32 -7.89
N VAL A 114 7.13 8.09 -6.97
CA VAL A 114 7.23 8.46 -5.57
C VAL A 114 7.09 7.20 -4.73
N THR A 115 8.11 6.89 -3.94
CA THR A 115 8.16 5.70 -3.10
C THR A 115 8.23 6.08 -1.63
N THR A 116 7.42 5.40 -0.83
CA THR A 116 7.42 5.48 0.63
C THR A 116 7.42 4.07 1.21
N PRO A 117 7.67 3.89 2.52
CA PRO A 117 7.54 2.58 3.16
C PRO A 117 6.14 1.95 3.09
N ALA A 118 5.10 2.72 2.77
CA ALA A 118 3.70 2.27 2.79
C ALA A 118 3.04 2.21 1.40
N MET A 119 3.64 2.84 0.40
CA MET A 119 3.05 2.99 -0.93
C MET A 119 4.13 3.37 -1.95
N MET A 120 3.96 2.91 -3.19
CA MET A 120 4.66 3.43 -4.36
C MET A 120 3.61 3.89 -5.38
N THR A 121 3.82 5.05 -5.99
CA THR A 121 3.02 5.51 -7.13
C THR A 121 3.96 5.95 -8.23
N TYR A 122 3.60 5.65 -9.47
CA TYR A 122 4.39 6.07 -10.61
C TYR A 122 3.53 6.34 -11.83
N GLU A 123 4.02 7.26 -12.67
CA GLU A 123 3.60 7.39 -14.05
C GLU A 123 4.71 6.93 -14.98
N GLU A 124 4.34 6.30 -16.08
CA GLU A 124 5.29 5.92 -17.11
C GLU A 124 4.70 6.09 -18.50
N ARG A 125 5.55 6.38 -19.49
CA ARG A 125 5.17 6.55 -20.88
C ARG A 125 6.01 5.65 -21.75
N TRP A 126 5.38 4.89 -22.64
CA TRP A 126 6.05 3.94 -23.52
C TRP A 126 5.69 4.28 -24.98
N SER A 127 6.70 4.46 -25.82
CA SER A 127 6.50 4.77 -27.25
C SER A 127 6.07 3.57 -28.09
N ARG A 128 6.26 2.34 -27.61
CA ARG A 128 6.00 1.10 -28.37
C ARG A 128 5.01 0.19 -27.69
N LYS A 129 4.20 -0.45 -28.53
CA LYS A 129 3.35 -1.59 -28.19
C LYS A 129 4.21 -2.68 -27.56
N ALA A 130 3.77 -3.19 -26.41
CA ALA A 130 4.49 -4.24 -25.70
C ALA A 130 3.53 -5.23 -25.05
N GLU A 131 3.99 -6.48 -24.93
CA GLU A 131 3.40 -7.50 -24.07
C GLU A 131 4.21 -7.56 -22.77
N VAL A 132 3.53 -7.65 -21.65
CA VAL A 132 4.13 -7.77 -20.32
C VAL A 132 3.57 -9.00 -19.63
N CYS A 133 4.47 -9.83 -19.10
CA CYS A 133 4.13 -10.95 -18.22
C CYS A 133 5.06 -10.95 -17.02
N GLY A 134 4.53 -11.28 -15.83
CA GLY A 134 5.37 -11.45 -14.65
C GLY A 134 4.63 -11.24 -13.35
N SER A 135 5.34 -10.82 -12.32
CA SER A 135 4.78 -10.59 -10.99
C SER A 135 5.31 -9.30 -10.36
N THR A 136 4.67 -8.86 -9.28
CA THR A 136 5.19 -7.76 -8.47
C THR A 136 6.53 -8.15 -7.82
N PRO A 137 7.47 -7.21 -7.65
CA PRO A 137 8.74 -7.49 -6.98
C PRO A 137 8.53 -8.05 -5.56
N GLU A 138 9.46 -8.87 -5.06
CA GLU A 138 9.40 -9.45 -3.71
C GLU A 138 9.18 -8.38 -2.61
N SER A 139 9.76 -7.19 -2.77
CA SER A 139 9.58 -6.07 -1.82
C SER A 139 8.15 -5.51 -1.77
N TYR A 140 7.35 -5.77 -2.80
CA TYR A 140 5.97 -5.32 -2.96
C TYR A 140 4.98 -6.47 -3.07
N LYS A 141 5.37 -7.71 -2.76
CA LYS A 141 4.49 -8.87 -2.85
C LYS A 141 3.22 -8.73 -2.00
N ASP A 142 3.28 -8.02 -0.88
CA ASP A 142 2.14 -7.83 0.01
C ASP A 142 1.27 -6.60 -0.37
N TYR A 143 1.53 -5.98 -1.52
CA TYR A 143 0.86 -4.76 -1.96
C TYR A 143 -0.22 -5.08 -2.99
N LEU A 144 -1.33 -4.37 -2.90
CA LEU A 144 -2.33 -4.31 -3.96
C LEU A 144 -1.83 -3.34 -5.03
N MET A 145 -1.85 -3.76 -6.30
CA MET A 145 -1.60 -2.87 -7.44
C MET A 145 -2.93 -2.42 -8.05
N LEU A 146 -3.02 -1.13 -8.34
CA LEU A 146 -4.07 -0.52 -9.15
C LEU A 146 -3.41 0.30 -10.27
N GLY A 147 -3.83 0.10 -11.50
CA GLY A 147 -3.24 0.80 -12.64
C GLY A 147 -4.25 1.12 -13.74
N THR A 148 -3.98 2.12 -14.55
CA THR A 148 -4.76 2.40 -15.76
C THR A 148 -3.89 3.05 -16.83
N ASN A 149 -4.40 3.10 -18.06
CA ASN A 149 -3.84 3.90 -19.14
C ASN A 149 -4.59 5.22 -19.25
N VAL A 150 -3.89 6.31 -18.97
CA VAL A 150 -4.45 7.66 -18.96
C VAL A 150 -4.31 8.36 -20.32
N ALA A 151 -3.74 7.70 -21.34
CA ALA A 151 -3.69 8.24 -22.70
C ALA A 151 -5.10 8.40 -23.30
N TRP A 152 -5.44 9.63 -23.70
CA TRP A 152 -6.81 10.03 -24.01
C TRP A 152 -7.37 9.40 -25.31
N ARG A 153 -8.62 8.89 -25.22
CA ARG A 153 -9.54 8.42 -26.28
C ARG A 153 -9.16 7.25 -27.20
N ARG A 154 -7.93 6.71 -27.26
CA ARG A 154 -7.64 5.58 -28.18
C ARG A 154 -6.70 4.47 -27.68
N SER A 155 -6.14 4.58 -26.48
CA SER A 155 -5.12 3.63 -26.02
C SER A 155 -5.70 2.63 -25.01
N GLN A 156 -6.40 1.62 -25.53
CA GLN A 156 -6.92 0.51 -24.74
C GLN A 156 -5.80 -0.47 -24.39
N VAL A 157 -5.73 -0.88 -23.13
CA VAL A 157 -4.85 -1.97 -22.68
C VAL A 157 -5.66 -3.25 -22.67
N ASP A 158 -5.11 -4.31 -23.24
CA ASP A 158 -5.63 -5.65 -23.03
C ASP A 158 -5.03 -6.18 -21.72
N TRP A 159 -5.86 -6.42 -20.72
CA TRP A 159 -5.51 -6.85 -19.38
C TRP A 159 -6.18 -8.18 -19.09
N PHE A 160 -5.43 -9.28 -19.21
CA PHE A 160 -5.99 -10.64 -19.13
C PHE A 160 -7.22 -10.88 -20.05
N GLY A 161 -7.22 -10.30 -21.25
CA GLY A 161 -8.35 -10.35 -22.19
C GLY A 161 -9.43 -9.30 -21.94
N GLU A 162 -9.34 -8.51 -20.86
CA GLU A 162 -10.25 -7.42 -20.56
C GLU A 162 -9.71 -6.07 -21.05
N VAL A 163 -10.57 -5.26 -21.65
CA VAL A 163 -10.19 -3.91 -22.06
C VAL A 163 -10.15 -2.98 -20.84
N ILE A 164 -9.00 -2.37 -20.58
CA ILE A 164 -8.82 -1.27 -19.63
C ILE A 164 -8.76 0.05 -20.41
N ASP A 165 -9.55 1.02 -19.95
CA ASP A 165 -9.62 2.37 -20.51
C ASP A 165 -9.74 3.41 -19.38
N ALA A 166 -10.01 4.67 -19.71
CA ALA A 166 -10.10 5.76 -18.75
C ALA A 166 -11.17 5.60 -17.64
N ARG A 167 -12.05 4.59 -17.70
CA ARG A 167 -13.08 4.32 -16.68
C ARG A 167 -12.85 3.02 -15.92
N ARG A 168 -11.84 2.24 -16.32
CA ARG A 168 -11.52 0.96 -15.72
C ARG A 168 -10.08 0.93 -15.25
N PHE A 169 -9.86 0.34 -14.09
CA PHE A 169 -8.54 0.19 -13.51
C PHE A 169 -8.22 -1.30 -13.44
N ALA A 170 -7.04 -1.66 -13.92
CA ALA A 170 -6.41 -2.94 -13.68
C ALA A 170 -6.12 -3.11 -12.19
N CYS A 171 -6.30 -4.33 -11.68
CA CYS A 171 -6.06 -4.72 -10.30
C CYS A 171 -5.18 -5.96 -10.26
N ILE A 172 -4.17 -5.97 -9.39
CA ILE A 172 -3.42 -7.18 -9.01
C ILE A 172 -3.47 -7.30 -7.49
N ALA A 173 -3.98 -8.44 -7.03
CA ALA A 173 -3.94 -8.82 -5.62
C ALA A 173 -2.49 -8.99 -5.14
N PRO A 174 -2.23 -8.88 -3.82
CA PRO A 174 -0.92 -9.21 -3.26
C PRO A 174 -0.40 -10.57 -3.75
N GLY A 175 0.81 -10.58 -4.30
CA GLY A 175 1.50 -11.74 -4.84
C GLY A 175 0.94 -12.24 -6.17
N GLY A 176 0.02 -11.50 -6.79
CA GLY A 176 -0.56 -11.86 -8.08
C GLY A 176 0.41 -11.64 -9.24
N GLU A 177 0.22 -12.45 -10.28
CA GLU A 177 0.86 -12.28 -11.57
C GLU A 177 0.12 -11.24 -12.41
N MET A 178 0.80 -10.60 -13.35
CA MET A 178 0.22 -9.68 -14.33
C MET A 178 0.50 -10.16 -15.75
N GLU A 179 -0.51 -10.04 -16.61
CA GLU A 179 -0.40 -10.27 -18.04
C GLU A 179 -1.21 -9.20 -18.78
N PHE A 180 -0.52 -8.40 -19.60
CA PHE A 180 -1.19 -7.36 -20.37
C PHE A 180 -0.46 -7.01 -21.66
N THR A 181 -1.20 -6.44 -22.62
CA THR A 181 -0.67 -5.83 -23.83
C THR A 181 -1.01 -4.35 -23.88
N SER A 182 0.04 -3.52 -23.94
CA SER A 182 -0.06 -2.09 -24.13
C SER A 182 -0.15 -1.71 -25.61
N PRO A 183 -0.83 -0.62 -25.98
CA PRO A 183 -0.73 -0.01 -27.31
C PRO A 183 0.56 0.83 -27.47
N ASP A 184 0.84 1.26 -28.70
CA ASP A 184 1.82 2.34 -28.94
C ASP A 184 1.40 3.62 -28.21
N GLU A 185 2.39 4.44 -27.84
CA GLU A 185 2.18 5.71 -27.15
C GLU A 185 1.32 5.58 -25.88
N SER A 186 1.68 4.61 -25.04
CA SER A 186 1.00 4.34 -23.77
C SER A 186 1.43 5.31 -22.68
N HIS A 187 0.51 5.62 -21.76
CA HIS A 187 0.77 6.43 -20.58
C HIS A 187 0.08 5.80 -19.38
N PHE A 188 0.84 5.13 -18.52
CA PHE A 188 0.32 4.45 -17.35
C PHE A 188 0.43 5.32 -16.11
N ALA A 189 -0.58 5.19 -15.25
CA ALA A 189 -0.53 5.64 -13.86
C ALA A 189 -0.82 4.43 -12.98
N VAL A 190 0.07 4.14 -12.04
CA VAL A 190 0.01 2.94 -11.19
C VAL A 190 0.27 3.29 -9.74
N VAL A 191 -0.50 2.69 -8.85
CA VAL A 191 -0.32 2.73 -7.40
C VAL A 191 -0.16 1.31 -6.87
N LEU A 192 0.89 1.09 -6.10
CA LEU A 192 1.04 -0.06 -5.22
C LEU A 192 0.85 0.41 -3.79
N VAL A 193 -0.14 -0.14 -3.11
CA VAL A 193 -0.50 0.26 -1.75
C VAL A 193 -0.74 -0.96 -0.87
N LYS A 194 -0.31 -0.88 0.39
CA LYS A 194 -0.64 -1.91 1.38
C LYS A 194 -2.16 -1.98 1.59
N PRO A 195 -2.79 -3.17 1.53
CA PRO A 195 -4.24 -3.28 1.69
C PRO A 195 -4.79 -2.63 2.96
N GLU A 196 -4.08 -2.72 4.08
CA GLU A 196 -4.46 -2.12 5.36
C GLU A 196 -4.49 -0.59 5.33
N MET A 197 -3.70 0.05 4.46
CA MET A 197 -3.72 1.50 4.28
C MET A 197 -4.96 1.92 3.49
N LEU A 198 -5.26 1.20 2.40
CA LEU A 198 -6.46 1.47 1.61
C LEU A 198 -7.74 1.20 2.42
N ALA A 199 -7.75 0.14 3.24
CA ALA A 199 -8.89 -0.24 4.07
C ALA A 199 -9.26 0.83 5.12
N GLN A 200 -8.32 1.69 5.54
CA GLN A 200 -8.62 2.83 6.42
C GLN A 200 -9.49 3.89 5.74
N SER A 201 -9.43 3.98 4.40
CA SER A 201 -10.19 4.97 3.63
C SER A 201 -11.50 4.42 3.08
N VAL A 202 -11.49 3.21 2.52
CA VAL A 202 -12.66 2.64 1.82
C VAL A 202 -13.32 1.46 2.55
N GLY A 203 -12.75 1.05 3.68
CA GLY A 203 -13.24 -0.09 4.47
C GLY A 203 -12.69 -1.43 4.00
N LYS A 204 -12.47 -2.34 4.96
CA LYS A 204 -11.89 -3.66 4.71
C LYS A 204 -12.68 -4.49 3.69
N GLN A 205 -14.00 -4.50 3.78
CA GLN A 205 -14.86 -5.29 2.89
C GLN A 205 -14.71 -4.87 1.41
N VAL A 206 -14.49 -3.58 1.14
CA VAL A 206 -14.24 -3.08 -0.22
C VAL A 206 -12.90 -3.58 -0.72
N VAL A 207 -11.84 -3.49 0.09
CA VAL A 207 -10.49 -3.94 -0.25
C VAL A 207 -10.44 -5.46 -0.46
N ASP A 208 -11.04 -6.23 0.44
CA ASP A 208 -11.11 -7.70 0.30
C ASP A 208 -11.80 -8.08 -1.02
N GLY A 209 -12.83 -7.33 -1.42
CA GLY A 209 -13.52 -7.52 -2.70
C GLY A 209 -12.71 -7.15 -3.95
N LEU A 210 -11.52 -6.56 -3.81
CA LEU A 210 -10.60 -6.28 -4.92
C LEU A 210 -9.69 -7.48 -5.23
N PHE A 211 -9.45 -8.37 -4.27
CA PHE A 211 -8.49 -9.47 -4.46
C PHE A 211 -8.95 -10.52 -5.47
N ASP A 212 -10.26 -10.67 -5.65
CA ASP A 212 -10.85 -11.59 -6.62
C ASP A 212 -11.10 -10.94 -8.00
N ARG A 213 -10.64 -9.71 -8.21
CA ARG A 213 -10.92 -8.93 -9.42
C ARG A 213 -9.65 -8.69 -10.23
N LYS A 214 -9.79 -8.82 -11.54
CA LYS A 214 -8.78 -8.37 -12.51
C LYS A 214 -8.91 -6.87 -12.77
N SER A 215 -10.11 -6.34 -12.70
CA SER A 215 -10.37 -4.93 -12.96
C SER A 215 -11.53 -4.38 -12.13
N ILE A 216 -11.56 -3.06 -11.97
CA ILE A 216 -12.64 -2.32 -11.33
C ILE A 216 -13.10 -1.16 -12.20
N ASP A 217 -14.41 -0.95 -12.26
CA ASP A 217 -15.03 0.19 -12.91
C ASP A 217 -15.15 1.36 -11.92
N PHE A 218 -14.64 2.53 -12.30
CA PHE A 218 -14.97 3.77 -11.62
C PHE A 218 -16.11 4.44 -12.37
N GLN A 219 -17.30 4.40 -11.78
CA GLN A 219 -18.38 5.25 -12.23
C GLN A 219 -18.06 6.68 -11.79
N ALA A 220 -17.98 7.59 -12.77
CA ALA A 220 -18.03 9.01 -12.46
C ALA A 220 -19.31 9.25 -11.65
N VAL A 221 -19.16 9.77 -10.43
CA VAL A 221 -20.31 10.23 -9.66
C VAL A 221 -20.95 11.35 -10.49
N ASP A 222 -22.22 11.18 -10.85
CA ASP A 222 -22.93 12.10 -11.73
C ASP A 222 -22.63 13.57 -11.39
N GLY A 223 -22.09 14.32 -12.34
CA GLY A 223 -21.95 15.78 -12.26
C GLY A 223 -20.55 16.37 -12.07
N GLN A 224 -19.49 15.57 -12.01
CA GLN A 224 -18.11 16.11 -12.04
C GLN A 224 -17.40 15.58 -13.31
N ARG A 225 -17.17 16.50 -14.27
CA ARG A 225 -16.42 16.26 -15.50
C ARG A 225 -14.93 16.40 -15.27
#